data_AF-A0A832XBH2-F1
#
_entry.id   AF-A0A832XBH2-F1
#
_cell.length_a   1.000
_cell.length_b   1.000
_cell.length_c   1.000
_cell.angle_alpha   90.00
_cell.angle_beta   90.00
_cell.angle_gamma   90.00
#
_symmetry.space_group_name_H-M   'P 1'
#
loop_
_entity.id
_entity.type
_entity.pdbx_description
1 polymer ?
#
loop_
_entity_poly.entity_id
_entity_poly.type
_entity_poly.pdbx_seq_one_letter_code
_entity_poly.pdbx_strand_id
1 'polypeptide(L)'
;MDLKHLHCPECGEQTLNVEQPSDNEIWIKCSTCGLFMGLSEEEWHHIHNSPHLEKKIRTLYEKDHPNMTTGHPCRLCQKCHKGGVGGICNSCLYKALIILLIILVIGSFIVWFGIF
;
A
#
# COMPACT_ATOMS: atom_id res chain seq x y z
N MET A 1 -2.02 17.83 13.15
CA MET A 1 -0.83 17.58 12.30
C MET A 1 -1.21 16.54 11.27
N ASP A 2 -0.98 16.79 9.98
CA ASP A 2 -1.48 15.93 8.89
C ASP A 2 -0.45 14.86 8.49
N LEU A 3 -0.78 13.58 8.70
CA LEU A 3 0.01 12.43 8.22
C LEU A 3 -0.28 12.08 6.75
N LYS A 4 -0.77 13.05 5.97
CA LYS A 4 -1.20 12.92 4.56
C LYS A 4 -0.12 12.41 3.60
N HIS A 5 1.14 12.29 4.03
CA HIS A 5 2.24 11.79 3.20
C HIS A 5 2.56 10.32 3.50
N LEU A 6 1.99 9.73 4.55
CA LEU A 6 2.26 8.36 4.94
C LEU A 6 1.27 7.38 4.32
N HIS A 7 1.84 6.30 3.78
CA HIS A 7 1.08 5.19 3.24
C HIS A 7 0.49 4.35 4.36
N CYS A 8 -0.80 4.03 4.24
CA CYS A 8 -1.44 3.10 5.14
C CYS A 8 -0.80 1.69 5.03
N PRO A 9 -0.42 1.05 6.15
CA PRO A 9 0.17 -0.30 6.11
C PRO A 9 -0.81 -1.36 5.60
N GLU A 10 -2.11 -1.09 5.70
CA GLU A 10 -3.15 -2.01 5.29
C GLU A 10 -3.59 -1.81 3.82
N CYS A 11 -3.85 -0.56 3.40
CA CYS A 11 -4.39 -0.28 2.06
C CYS A 11 -3.43 0.46 1.12
N GLY A 12 -2.30 0.98 1.61
CA GLY A 12 -1.31 1.68 0.81
C GLY A 12 -1.66 3.09 0.38
N GLU A 13 -2.88 3.55 0.63
CA GLU A 13 -3.30 4.90 0.27
C GLU A 13 -2.76 5.93 1.28
N GLN A 14 -2.48 7.14 0.81
CA GLN A 14 -1.99 8.28 1.61
C GLN A 14 -3.13 8.99 2.35
N THR A 15 -3.94 8.20 3.06
CA THR A 15 -5.18 8.66 3.71
C THR A 15 -5.15 8.39 5.21
N LEU A 16 -3.94 8.42 5.78
CA LEU A 16 -3.72 8.27 7.21
C LEU A 16 -3.96 9.60 7.93
N ASN A 17 -4.87 9.58 8.90
CA ASN A 17 -5.21 10.71 9.74
C ASN A 17 -4.87 10.38 11.20
N VAL A 18 -4.53 11.42 11.95
CA VAL A 18 -4.29 11.31 13.39
C VAL A 18 -5.30 12.14 14.13
N GLU A 19 -6.03 11.49 15.03
CA GLU A 19 -7.00 12.08 15.92
C GLU A 19 -6.50 11.96 17.36
N GLN A 20 -6.67 13.01 18.15
CA GLN A 20 -6.32 13.03 19.57
C GLN A 20 -7.62 13.17 20.37
N PRO A 21 -8.24 12.06 20.80
CA PRO A 21 -9.50 12.09 21.56
C PRO A 21 -9.32 12.55 23.02
N SER A 22 -8.12 12.41 23.60
CA SER A 22 -7.81 12.82 24.98
C SER A 22 -6.34 13.25 25.11
N ASP A 23 -5.99 13.86 26.23
CA ASP A 23 -4.62 14.33 26.48
C ASP A 23 -3.58 13.19 26.43
N ASN A 24 -3.98 11.95 26.73
CA ASN A 24 -3.10 10.79 26.89
C ASN A 24 -3.18 9.73 25.77
N GLU A 25 -4.09 9.86 24.81
CA GLU A 25 -4.29 8.87 23.74
C GLU A 25 -4.29 9.50 22.36
N ILE A 26 -3.63 8.81 21.42
CA ILE A 26 -3.50 9.23 20.03
C ILE A 26 -3.95 8.10 19.11
N TRP A 27 -4.88 8.40 18.21
CA TRP A 27 -5.49 7.43 17.31
C TRP A 27 -5.05 7.69 15.87
N ILE A 28 -4.49 6.67 15.23
CA ILE A 28 -4.15 6.68 13.81
C ILE A 28 -5.25 5.96 13.05
N LYS A 29 -5.94 6.66 12.15
CA LYS A 29 -7.07 6.16 11.36
C LYS A 29 -6.80 6.24 9.87
N CYS A 30 -7.22 5.23 9.10
CA CYS A 30 -7.28 5.34 7.64
C CYS A 30 -8.72 5.53 7.18
N SER A 31 -8.99 6.60 6.43
CA SER A 31 -10.34 6.87 5.91
C SER A 31 -10.78 5.91 4.80
N THR A 32 -9.84 5.20 4.17
CA THR A 32 -10.12 4.33 3.01
C THR A 32 -10.46 2.90 3.41
N CYS A 33 -9.69 2.31 4.34
CA CYS A 33 -9.88 0.93 4.76
C CYS A 33 -10.45 0.76 6.18
N GLY A 34 -10.63 1.86 6.92
CA GLY A 34 -11.12 1.81 8.29
C GLY A 34 -10.08 1.31 9.29
N LEU A 35 -8.79 1.27 8.92
CA LEU A 35 -7.70 0.97 9.85
C LEU A 35 -7.82 1.89 11.07
N PHE A 36 -7.71 1.32 12.26
CA PHE A 36 -7.69 2.04 13.52
C PHE A 36 -6.56 1.50 14.39
N MET A 37 -5.70 2.37 14.89
CA MET A 37 -4.63 2.03 15.81
C MET A 37 -4.56 3.07 16.91
N GLY A 38 -4.71 2.64 18.17
CA GLY A 38 -4.51 3.47 19.34
C GLY A 38 -3.06 3.38 19.81
N LEU A 39 -2.44 4.53 20.07
CA LEU A 39 -1.13 4.64 20.69
C LEU A 39 -1.25 5.51 21.94
N SER A 40 -0.38 5.26 22.92
CA SER A 40 -0.18 6.21 24.02
C SER A 40 0.52 7.48 23.52
N GLU A 41 0.29 8.59 24.22
CA GLU A 41 0.96 9.87 23.94
C GLU A 41 2.49 9.75 23.97
N GLU A 42 3.03 9.01 24.95
CA GLU A 42 4.47 8.74 25.09
C GLU A 42 5.04 8.01 23.87
N GLU A 43 4.38 6.94 23.43
CA GLU A 43 4.78 6.18 22.24
C GLU A 43 4.74 7.04 20.98
N TRP A 44 3.71 7.87 20.82
CA TRP A 44 3.65 8.82 19.71
C TRP A 44 4.81 9.81 19.75
N HIS A 45 5.14 10.36 20.93
CA HIS A 45 6.26 11.29 21.09
C HIS A 45 7.61 10.68 20.66
N HIS A 46 7.82 9.39 20.91
CA HIS A 46 9.03 8.68 20.48
C HIS A 46 9.08 8.34 18.98
N ILE A 47 7.92 8.34 18.31
CA ILE A 47 7.78 7.83 16.95
C ILE A 47 7.64 8.97 15.94
N HIS A 48 6.84 9.99 16.22
CA HIS A 48 6.54 11.08 15.27
C HIS A 48 7.76 11.86 14.79
N ASN A 49 8.77 12.08 15.65
CA ASN A 49 10.02 12.79 15.30
C ASN A 49 11.06 11.90 14.61
N SER A 50 10.77 10.61 14.40
CA SER A 50 11.72 9.70 13.77
C SER A 50 11.69 9.85 12.24
N PRO A 51 12.85 9.90 11.56
CA PRO A 51 12.91 9.90 10.10
C PRO A 51 12.38 8.60 9.47
N HIS A 52 12.13 7.56 10.28
CA HIS A 52 11.60 6.26 9.86
C HIS A 52 10.17 5.99 10.38
N LEU A 53 9.36 7.04 10.48
CA LEU A 53 7.98 6.98 10.98
C LEU A 53 7.14 5.87 10.30
N GLU A 54 7.21 5.77 8.97
CA GLU A 54 6.46 4.75 8.21
C GLU A 54 6.82 3.32 8.63
N LYS A 55 8.12 3.06 8.82
CA LYS A 55 8.59 1.74 9.24
C LYS A 55 8.12 1.41 10.66
N LYS A 56 8.14 2.38 11.57
CA LYS A 56 7.67 2.19 12.95
C LYS A 56 6.16 1.92 13.01
N ILE A 57 5.34 2.67 12.26
CA ILE A 57 3.89 2.44 12.18
C ILE A 57 3.60 1.04 11.62
N ARG A 58 4.35 0.59 10.61
CA ARG A 58 4.22 -0.77 10.08
C ARG A 58 4.54 -1.82 11.14
N THR A 59 5.61 -1.64 11.92
CA THR A 59 5.98 -2.56 12.99
C THR A 59 4.95 -2.60 14.12
N LEU A 60 4.35 -1.46 14.47
CA LEU A 60 3.25 -1.41 15.44
C LEU A 60 2.02 -2.16 14.92
N TYR A 61 1.67 -1.96 13.65
CA TYR A 61 0.57 -2.68 13.02
C TYR A 61 0.80 -4.20 13.02
N GLU A 62 2.01 -4.64 12.70
CA GLU A 62 2.37 -6.07 12.73
C GLU A 62 2.33 -6.67 14.15
N LYS A 63 2.65 -5.86 15.17
CA LYS A 63 2.58 -6.26 16.57
C LYS A 63 1.13 -6.44 17.04
N ASP A 64 0.24 -5.51 16.67
CA ASP A 64 -1.17 -5.55 17.07
C ASP A 64 -2.00 -6.53 16.22
N HIS A 65 -1.57 -6.80 14.98
CA HIS A 65 -2.26 -7.70 14.06
C HIS A 65 -1.33 -8.75 13.46
N PRO A 66 -0.91 -9.78 14.24
CA PRO A 66 0.06 -10.79 13.79
C PRO A 66 -0.41 -11.66 12.61
N ASN A 67 -1.71 -11.66 12.30
CA ASN A 67 -2.30 -12.43 11.18
C ASN A 67 -2.68 -11.57 9.97
N MET A 68 -2.48 -10.25 10.01
CA MET A 68 -2.74 -9.39 8.85
C MET A 68 -1.45 -9.23 8.05
N THR A 69 -1.47 -9.77 6.83
CA THR A 69 -0.39 -9.53 5.86
C THR A 69 -0.34 -8.04 5.53
N THR A 70 0.70 -7.36 5.99
CA THR A 70 0.99 -5.98 5.59
C THR A 70 1.09 -5.91 4.08
N GLY A 71 0.43 -4.91 3.47
CA GLY A 71 0.46 -4.76 2.02
C GLY A 71 1.90 -4.53 1.54
N HIS A 72 2.35 -5.31 0.56
CA HIS A 72 3.61 -5.05 -0.10
C HIS A 72 3.39 -4.00 -1.21
N PRO A 73 4.29 -3.00 -1.34
CA PRO A 73 4.22 -2.06 -2.43
C PRO A 73 4.46 -2.79 -3.76
N CYS A 74 3.57 -2.58 -4.71
CA CYS A 74 3.71 -3.12 -6.05
C CYS A 74 4.86 -2.44 -6.80
N ARG A 75 5.75 -3.19 -7.44
CA ARG A 75 6.86 -2.62 -8.23
C ARG A 75 6.43 -1.79 -9.44
N LEU A 76 5.23 -2.02 -9.96
CA LEU A 76 4.73 -1.36 -11.19
C LEU A 76 3.94 -0.08 -10.90
N CYS A 77 3.02 -0.13 -9.93
CA CYS A 77 2.16 1.01 -9.60
C CYS A 77 2.55 1.70 -8.30
N GLN A 78 3.53 1.17 -7.57
CA GLN A 78 4.02 1.70 -6.28
C GLN A 78 2.96 1.81 -5.17
N LYS A 79 1.75 1.27 -5.41
CA LYS A 79 0.68 1.17 -4.41
C LYS A 79 0.79 -0.14 -3.63
N CYS A 80 0.49 -0.13 -2.33
CA CYS A 80 0.38 -1.38 -1.57
C CYS A 80 -0.92 -2.09 -1.94
N HIS A 81 -0.82 -3.38 -2.26
CA HIS A 81 -1.97 -4.23 -2.50
C HIS A 81 -1.89 -5.46 -1.61
N LYS A 82 -3.05 -5.91 -1.08
CA LYS A 82 -3.19 -7.20 -0.43
C LYS A 82 -3.15 -8.28 -1.52
N GLY A 83 -2.05 -9.03 -1.57
CA GLY A 83 -1.87 -10.11 -2.53
C GLY A 83 -1.28 -9.68 -3.88
N GLY A 84 -0.24 -10.39 -4.29
CA GLY A 84 0.45 -10.23 -5.57
C GLY A 84 1.54 -11.29 -5.70
N VAL A 85 1.69 -11.85 -6.90
CA VAL A 85 2.75 -12.84 -7.18
C VAL A 85 4.00 -12.07 -7.61
N GLY A 86 5.13 -12.31 -6.95
CA GLY A 86 6.43 -11.71 -7.32
C GLY A 86 6.53 -10.19 -7.14
N GLY A 87 5.75 -9.59 -6.23
CA GLY A 87 5.80 -8.14 -5.96
C GLY A 87 5.05 -7.27 -6.99
N ILE A 88 4.19 -7.88 -7.80
CA ILE A 88 3.32 -7.20 -8.78
C ILE A 88 1.86 -7.38 -8.37
N CYS A 89 1.10 -6.29 -8.40
CA CYS A 89 -0.33 -6.28 -8.06
C CYS A 89 -1.16 -7.03 -9.12
N ASN A 90 -2.26 -7.68 -8.73
CA ASN A 90 -3.13 -8.40 -9.69
C ASN A 90 -3.65 -7.50 -10.82
N SER A 91 -3.98 -6.23 -10.54
CA SER A 91 -4.41 -5.27 -11.57
C SER A 91 -3.28 -4.98 -12.58
N CYS A 92 -2.05 -4.88 -12.10
CA CYS A 92 -0.85 -4.61 -12.87
C CYS A 92 -0.50 -5.82 -13.75
N LEU A 93 -0.56 -7.02 -13.18
CA LEU A 93 -0.35 -8.28 -13.87
C LEU A 93 -1.38 -8.48 -14.98
N TYR A 94 -2.66 -8.21 -14.70
CA TYR A 94 -3.73 -8.30 -15.68
C TYR A 94 -3.52 -7.34 -16.86
N LYS A 95 -3.14 -6.08 -16.60
CA LYS A 95 -2.78 -5.13 -17.67
C LYS A 95 -1.60 -5.62 -18.51
N ALA A 96 -0.56 -6.16 -17.87
CA ALA A 96 0.60 -6.70 -18.57
C ALA A 96 0.22 -7.89 -19.46
N LEU A 97 -0.64 -8.79 -18.98
CA LEU A 97 -1.15 -9.91 -19.77
C LEU A 97 -1.97 -9.45 -20.98
N ILE A 98 -2.83 -8.43 -20.82
CA ILE A 98 -3.58 -7.86 -21.96
C ILE A 98 -2.62 -7.31 -23.01
N ILE A 99 -1.63 -6.51 -22.60
CA ILE A 99 -0.67 -5.92 -23.53
C ILE A 99 0.10 -7.02 -24.28
N LEU A 100 0.53 -8.06 -23.57
CA LEU A 100 1.23 -9.20 -24.16
C LEU A 100 0.36 -9.92 -25.20
N LEU A 101 -0.94 -10.08 -24.91
CA LEU A 101 -1.90 -10.69 -25.83
C LEU A 101 -2.08 -9.85 -27.09
N ILE A 102 -2.21 -8.52 -26.95
CA ILE A 102 -2.32 -7.59 -28.08
C ILE A 102 -1.08 -7.71 -29.00
N ILE A 103 0.12 -7.77 -28.42
CA ILE A 103 1.37 -7.91 -29.19
C ILE A 103 1.39 -9.22 -29.98
N LEU A 104 0.96 -10.33 -29.37
CA LEU A 104 0.87 -11.63 -30.06
C LEU A 104 -0.11 -11.59 -31.24
N VAL A 105 -1.27 -10.94 -31.06
CA VAL A 105 -2.28 -10.81 -32.12
C VAL A 105 -1.75 -9.96 -33.27
N ILE A 106 -1.17 -8.80 -32.97
CA ILE A 106 -0.58 -7.91 -33.99
C ILE A 106 0.57 -8.61 -34.71
N GLY A 107 1.46 -9.28 -33.98
CA GLY A 107 2.55 -10.06 -34.56
C GLY A 107 2.05 -11.14 -35.50
N SER A 108 1.03 -11.90 -35.09
CA SER A 108 0.40 -12.90 -35.96
C SER A 108 -0.23 -12.28 -37.20
N PHE A 109 -0.84 -11.09 -37.08
CA PHE A 109 -1.42 -10.38 -38.22
C PHE A 109 -0.35 -9.91 -39.21
N ILE A 110 0.75 -9.31 -38.73
CA ILE A 110 1.86 -8.85 -39.57
C ILE A 110 2.51 -10.03 -40.29
N VAL A 111 2.71 -11.17 -39.63
CA VAL A 111 3.27 -12.36 -40.29
C VAL A 111 2.33 -12.87 -41.39
N TRP A 112 1.02 -12.80 -41.18
CA TRP A 112 0.04 -13.27 -42.15
C TRP A 112 -0.12 -12.32 -43.34
N PHE A 113 -0.18 -11.01 -43.09
CA PHE A 113 -0.50 -10.00 -44.10
C PHE A 113 0.70 -9.24 -44.64
N GLY A 114 1.83 -9.21 -43.93
CA GLY A 114 3.06 -8.52 -44.37
C GLY A 114 3.93 -9.36 -45.31
N ILE A 115 3.56 -10.62 -45.56
CA ILE A 115 4.20 -11.50 -46.55
C ILE A 115 3.51 -11.39 -47.93
N PHE A 116 2.33 -10.76 -48.01
CA PHE A 116 1.61 -10.44 -49.25
C PHE A 116 1.89 -9.00 -49.69
#